data_AF-A0A7X8AUU2-F1
#
_entry.id   AF-A0A7X8AUU2-F1
#
_cell.length_a   1.000
_cell.length_b   1.000
_cell.length_c   1.000
_cell.angle_alpha   90.00
_cell.angle_beta   90.00
_cell.angle_gamma   90.00
#
_symmetry.space_group_name_H-M   'P 1'
#
loop_
_entity.id
_entity.type
_entity.pdbx_description
1 polymer ?
#
loop_
_entity_poly.entity_id
_entity_poly.type
_entity_poly.pdbx_seq_one_letter_code
_entity_poly.pdbx_strand_id
1 'polypeptide(L)'
;MYYDPEFFCCQYCEEAMRQIPGFLRIYIVRPGDTLASIASRFNTTVAAIVRANNIQNPNLIFPGQRLIIPRMPMQPGPGFPRVYIVQSGDTLYSIANRFNVSMQRLIEVNRLEDPDVIYPGMRIIIPAQ
;
A
#
# COMPACT_ATOMS: atom_id res chain seq x y z
N MET A 1 34.08 -8.88 29.24
CA MET A 1 33.86 -10.29 28.82
C MET A 1 32.37 -10.52 28.92
N TYR A 2 31.58 -10.90 27.92
CA TYR A 2 31.77 -11.29 26.53
C TYR A 2 30.41 -10.96 25.88
N TYR A 3 30.38 -10.24 24.76
CA TYR A 3 29.15 -10.00 23.99
C TYR A 3 28.78 -11.32 23.32
N ASP A 4 27.58 -11.84 23.60
CA ASP A 4 26.99 -12.98 22.90
C ASP A 4 26.15 -12.48 21.71
N PRO A 5 26.55 -12.75 20.45
CA PRO A 5 25.96 -12.13 19.27
C PRO A 5 24.71 -12.84 18.70
N GLU A 6 24.19 -13.92 19.32
CA GLU A 6 23.11 -14.72 18.71
C GLU A 6 21.70 -14.55 19.32
N PHE A 7 21.52 -13.76 20.39
CA PHE A 7 20.22 -13.64 21.07
C PHE A 7 19.37 -12.42 20.69
N PHE A 8 19.59 -11.84 19.50
CA PHE A 8 18.70 -10.85 18.92
C PHE A 8 17.83 -11.45 17.82
N CYS A 9 16.81 -12.24 18.19
CA CYS A 9 15.66 -12.38 17.31
C CYS A 9 14.40 -12.84 18.06
N CYS A 10 13.28 -12.19 17.71
CA CYS A 10 11.90 -12.66 17.85
C CYS A 10 11.02 -12.27 19.05
N GLN A 11 11.38 -11.33 19.94
CA GLN A 11 10.38 -10.86 20.93
C GLN A 11 9.46 -9.72 20.42
N TYR A 12 9.84 -9.03 19.34
CA TYR A 12 9.06 -7.92 18.79
C TYR A 12 8.24 -8.26 17.53
N CYS A 13 8.32 -9.50 17.03
CA CYS A 13 7.64 -9.92 15.80
C CYS A 13 6.15 -10.21 16.03
N GLU A 14 5.78 -10.79 17.18
CA GLU A 14 4.40 -11.23 17.43
C GLU A 14 3.48 -10.07 17.86
N GLU A 15 4.00 -9.09 18.60
CA GLU A 15 3.22 -7.98 19.13
C GLU A 15 2.85 -6.96 18.04
N ALA A 16 3.75 -6.71 17.08
CA ALA A 16 3.49 -5.80 15.96
C ALA A 16 2.38 -6.31 15.02
N MET A 17 2.14 -7.63 14.96
CA MET A 17 1.08 -8.22 14.13
C MET A 17 -0.31 -8.19 14.77
N ARG A 18 -0.42 -7.92 16.09
CA ARG A 18 -1.73 -7.83 16.78
C ARG A 18 -2.42 -6.47 16.63
N GLN A 19 -1.70 -5.41 16.24
CA GLN A 19 -2.25 -4.04 16.20
C GLN A 19 -2.74 -3.59 14.82
N ILE A 20 -2.73 -4.45 13.80
CA ILE A 20 -3.26 -4.13 12.46
C ILE A 20 -4.44 -5.08 12.13
N PRO A 21 -5.66 -4.80 12.62
CA PRO A 21 -6.82 -5.60 12.26
C PRO A 21 -7.08 -5.55 10.75
N GLY A 22 -6.87 -6.67 10.06
CA GLY A 22 -7.46 -6.96 8.74
C GLY A 22 -6.57 -6.89 7.48
N PHE A 23 -5.27 -6.59 7.56
CA PHE A 23 -4.45 -6.28 6.37
C PHE A 23 -3.52 -7.39 5.86
N LEU A 24 -3.26 -8.44 6.65
CA LEU A 24 -2.33 -9.51 6.27
C LEU A 24 -3.03 -10.88 6.36
N ARG A 25 -2.95 -11.67 5.29
CA ARG A 25 -3.46 -13.04 5.25
C ARG A 25 -2.32 -14.02 5.03
N ILE A 26 -2.25 -15.10 5.81
CA ILE A 26 -1.30 -16.18 5.53
C ILE A 26 -1.90 -17.10 4.47
N TYR A 27 -1.12 -17.37 3.41
CA TYR A 27 -1.43 -18.33 2.36
C TYR A 27 -0.39 -19.44 2.34
N ILE A 28 -0.83 -20.70 2.19
CA ILE A 28 0.05 -21.85 2.01
C ILE A 28 0.08 -22.17 0.52
N VAL A 29 1.27 -22.06 -0.07
CA VAL A 29 1.51 -22.31 -1.50
C VAL A 29 1.11 -23.74 -1.84
N ARG A 30 0.39 -23.92 -2.94
CA ARG A 30 -0.05 -25.21 -3.46
C ARG A 30 0.79 -25.64 -4.66
N PRO A 31 0.83 -26.95 -5.01
CA PRO A 31 1.41 -27.40 -6.26
C PRO A 31 0.83 -26.64 -7.46
N GLY A 32 1.70 -26.06 -8.29
CA GLY A 32 1.33 -25.27 -9.46
C GLY A 32 1.09 -23.78 -9.22
N ASP A 33 1.15 -23.31 -7.97
CA ASP A 33 1.04 -21.88 -7.69
C ASP A 33 2.29 -21.11 -8.18
N THR A 34 2.06 -19.87 -8.58
CA THR A 34 3.10 -18.86 -8.88
C THR A 34 2.80 -17.60 -8.07
N LEU A 35 3.80 -16.77 -7.80
CA LEU A 35 3.52 -15.49 -7.11
C LEU A 35 2.53 -14.62 -7.89
N ALA A 36 2.51 -14.70 -9.23
CA ALA A 36 1.57 -13.98 -10.08
C ALA A 36 0.12 -14.47 -9.91
N SER A 37 -0.12 -15.79 -9.92
CA SER A 37 -1.45 -16.36 -9.73
C SER A 37 -1.98 -16.10 -8.31
N ILE A 38 -1.11 -16.19 -7.30
CA ILE A 38 -1.43 -15.84 -5.91
C ILE A 38 -1.75 -14.34 -5.81
N ALA A 39 -0.92 -13.46 -6.37
CA ALA A 39 -1.15 -12.01 -6.36
C ALA A 39 -2.52 -11.64 -6.94
N SER A 40 -2.84 -12.19 -8.12
CA SER A 40 -4.13 -12.01 -8.78
C SER A 40 -5.30 -12.48 -7.90
N ARG A 41 -5.20 -13.70 -7.37
CA ARG A 41 -6.23 -14.30 -6.50
C ARG A 41 -6.55 -13.45 -5.27
N PHE A 42 -5.55 -12.78 -4.70
CA PHE A 42 -5.70 -11.99 -3.49
C PHE A 42 -5.77 -10.49 -3.74
N ASN A 43 -5.92 -10.07 -5.00
CA ASN A 43 -5.96 -8.67 -5.41
C ASN A 43 -4.81 -7.85 -4.81
N THR A 44 -3.59 -8.37 -4.96
CA THR A 44 -2.34 -7.73 -4.54
C THR A 44 -1.32 -7.76 -5.67
N THR A 45 -0.08 -7.31 -5.45
CA THR A 45 0.98 -7.39 -6.45
C THR A 45 2.07 -8.37 -6.04
N VAL A 46 2.76 -8.94 -7.03
CA VAL A 46 3.96 -9.77 -6.79
C VAL A 46 4.98 -8.99 -5.97
N ALA A 47 5.22 -7.72 -6.30
CA ALA A 47 6.14 -6.86 -5.56
C ALA A 47 5.72 -6.63 -4.10
N ALA A 48 4.42 -6.56 -3.81
CA ALA A 48 3.93 -6.47 -2.43
C ALA A 48 4.18 -7.77 -1.67
N ILE A 49 3.91 -8.93 -2.28
CA ILE A 49 4.19 -10.24 -1.66
C ILE A 49 5.69 -10.43 -1.44
N VAL A 50 6.52 -10.11 -2.44
CA VAL A 50 7.98 -10.23 -2.35
C VAL A 50 8.54 -9.40 -1.19
N ARG A 51 8.14 -8.13 -1.09
CA ARG A 51 8.56 -7.25 0.01
C ARG A 51 8.06 -7.75 1.37
N ALA A 52 6.80 -8.19 1.45
CA ALA A 52 6.23 -8.67 2.71
C ALA A 52 6.88 -9.97 3.22
N ASN A 53 7.52 -10.75 2.35
CA ASN A 53 8.12 -12.05 2.68
C ASN A 53 9.64 -12.09 2.49
N ASN A 54 10.28 -10.94 2.19
CA ASN A 54 11.72 -10.85 1.88
C ASN A 54 12.21 -11.89 0.86
N ILE A 55 11.42 -12.14 -0.19
CA ILE A 55 11.74 -13.15 -1.22
C ILE A 55 12.82 -12.60 -2.15
N GLN A 56 13.96 -13.29 -2.24
CA GLN A 56 15.06 -12.88 -3.13
C GLN A 56 14.78 -13.23 -4.59
N ASN A 57 14.21 -14.41 -4.85
CA ASN A 57 13.86 -14.87 -6.19
C ASN A 57 12.34 -15.09 -6.31
N PRO A 58 11.60 -14.17 -6.97
CA PRO A 58 10.15 -14.26 -7.12
C PRO A 58 9.64 -15.49 -7.88
N ASN A 59 10.50 -16.14 -8.67
CA ASN A 59 10.15 -17.33 -9.44
C ASN A 59 10.35 -18.63 -8.67
N LEU A 60 10.90 -18.57 -7.45
CA LEU A 60 11.23 -19.74 -6.65
C LEU A 60 10.39 -19.77 -5.37
N ILE A 61 9.19 -20.33 -5.49
CA ILE A 61 8.31 -20.66 -4.35
C ILE A 61 8.00 -22.16 -4.35
N PHE A 62 7.73 -22.72 -3.17
CA PHE A 62 7.55 -24.16 -3.00
C PHE A 62 6.18 -24.49 -2.40
N PRO A 63 5.53 -25.59 -2.81
CA PRO A 63 4.34 -26.10 -2.13
C PRO A 63 4.58 -26.28 -0.63
N GLY A 64 3.61 -25.87 0.19
CA GLY A 64 3.72 -25.86 1.65
C GLY A 64 4.35 -24.58 2.23
N GLN A 65 4.98 -23.74 1.42
CA GLN A 65 5.53 -22.46 1.88
C GLN A 65 4.43 -21.53 2.38
N ARG A 66 4.65 -20.92 3.55
CA ARG A 66 3.74 -19.91 4.12
C ARG A 66 4.15 -18.54 3.60
N LEU A 67 3.22 -17.86 2.95
CA LEU A 67 3.38 -16.49 2.47
C LEU A 67 2.44 -15.55 3.21
N ILE A 68 2.99 -14.44 3.69
CA ILE A 68 2.25 -13.27 4.12
C ILE A 68 1.74 -12.59 2.85
N ILE A 69 0.44 -12.65 2.63
CA ILE A 69 -0.22 -11.97 1.53
C ILE A 69 -0.75 -10.65 2.06
N PRO A 70 -0.10 -9.52 1.73
CA PRO A 70 -0.67 -8.23 2.05
C PRO A 70 -1.94 -8.05 1.23
N ARG A 71 -3.07 -7.92 1.92
CA ARG A 71 -4.18 -7.19 1.32
C ARG A 71 -3.65 -5.77 1.19
N MET A 72 -3.55 -5.26 -0.03
CA MET A 72 -3.15 -3.86 -0.18
C MET A 72 -4.02 -3.02 0.77
N PRO A 73 -3.45 -2.12 1.59
CA PRO A 73 -4.22 -0.93 1.92
C PRO A 73 -4.46 -0.29 0.57
N MET A 74 -5.66 -0.54 0.07
CA MET A 74 -6.27 -0.02 -1.13
C MET A 74 -5.24 0.77 -1.95
N GLN A 75 -4.65 0.15 -2.98
CA GLN A 75 -4.54 0.97 -4.20
C GLN A 75 -5.95 1.51 -4.34
N PRO A 76 -6.19 2.82 -4.20
CA PRO A 76 -7.55 3.30 -4.16
C PRO A 76 -8.12 2.85 -5.50
N GLY A 77 -9.00 1.84 -5.43
CA GLY A 77 -9.67 1.33 -6.60
C GLY A 77 -10.44 2.50 -7.21
N PRO A 78 -10.89 2.39 -8.46
CA PRO A 78 -11.96 3.25 -8.91
C PRO A 78 -13.07 3.18 -7.85
N GLY A 79 -13.28 4.27 -7.10
CA GLY A 79 -14.21 4.35 -5.97
C GLY A 79 -13.63 4.82 -4.62
N PHE A 80 -12.31 4.83 -4.40
CA PHE A 80 -11.74 5.29 -3.13
C PHE A 80 -10.92 6.59 -3.24
N PRO A 81 -11.13 7.55 -2.31
CA PRO A 81 -10.40 8.79 -2.33
C PRO A 81 -8.91 8.58 -2.00
N ARG A 82 -8.01 9.11 -2.83
CA ARG A 82 -6.55 9.10 -2.58
C ARG A 82 -6.17 10.35 -1.80
N VAL A 83 -5.23 10.27 -0.87
CA VAL A 83 -4.66 11.50 -0.27
C VAL A 83 -3.41 11.88 -1.06
N TYR A 84 -3.41 13.07 -1.65
CA TYR A 84 -2.27 13.69 -2.28
C TYR A 84 -1.67 14.76 -1.35
N ILE A 85 -0.34 14.85 -1.32
CA ILE A 85 0.36 15.89 -0.57
C ILE A 85 0.84 16.91 -1.60
N VAL A 86 0.33 18.13 -1.52
CA VAL A 86 0.70 19.23 -2.42
C VAL A 86 2.21 19.43 -2.41
N GLN A 87 2.80 19.55 -3.59
CA GLN A 87 4.22 19.80 -3.79
C GLN A 87 4.46 21.26 -4.19
N SER A 88 5.72 21.70 -4.12
CA SER A 88 6.10 23.03 -4.61
C SER A 88 5.78 23.17 -6.11
N GLY A 89 5.02 24.21 -6.46
CA GLY A 89 4.60 24.49 -7.84
C GLY A 89 3.31 23.79 -8.29
N ASP A 90 2.65 23.03 -7.42
CA ASP A 90 1.34 22.48 -7.72
C ASP A 90 0.25 23.56 -7.75
N THR A 91 -0.73 23.38 -8.65
CA THR A 91 -2.00 24.11 -8.65
C THR A 91 -3.14 23.09 -8.55
N LEU A 92 -4.33 23.49 -8.10
CA LEU A 92 -5.47 22.57 -8.12
C LEU A 92 -5.76 22.05 -9.53
N TYR A 93 -5.55 22.88 -10.57
CA TYR A 93 -5.70 22.48 -11.95
C TYR A 93 -4.71 21.38 -12.35
N SER A 94 -3.42 21.53 -12.03
CA SER A 94 -2.40 20.53 -12.38
C SER A 94 -2.65 19.20 -11.65
N ILE A 95 -3.10 19.26 -10.39
CA ILE A 95 -3.48 18.09 -9.59
C ILE A 95 -4.71 17.40 -10.20
N ALA A 96 -5.79 18.16 -10.46
CA ALA A 96 -7.02 17.63 -11.02
C ALA A 96 -6.78 16.93 -12.37
N ASN A 97 -6.00 17.56 -13.25
CA ASN A 97 -5.63 16.99 -14.54
C ASN A 97 -4.78 15.72 -14.40
N ARG A 98 -3.78 15.73 -13.50
CA ARG A 98 -2.91 14.57 -13.23
C ARG A 98 -3.70 13.34 -12.79
N PHE A 99 -4.74 13.54 -11.98
CA PHE A 99 -5.58 12.44 -11.49
C PHE A 99 -6.85 12.22 -12.32
N ASN A 100 -7.02 12.98 -13.40
CA ASN A 100 -8.20 12.95 -14.27
C ASN A 100 -9.51 12.99 -13.46
N VAL A 101 -9.62 14.03 -12.62
CA VAL A 101 -10.81 14.36 -11.82
C VAL A 101 -11.24 15.79 -12.13
N SER A 102 -12.53 16.13 -11.95
CA SER A 102 -12.97 17.51 -12.16
C SER A 102 -12.52 18.42 -11.01
N MET A 103 -12.14 19.66 -11.34
CA MET A 103 -11.78 20.66 -10.32
C MET A 103 -12.94 20.89 -9.35
N GLN A 104 -14.17 20.99 -9.88
CA GLN A 104 -15.36 21.16 -9.06
C GLN A 104 -15.49 20.04 -8.01
N ARG A 105 -15.31 18.77 -8.43
CA ARG A 105 -15.39 17.64 -7.50
C ARG A 105 -14.26 17.66 -6.48
N LEU A 106 -13.07 18.05 -6.91
CA LEU A 106 -11.91 18.19 -6.03
C LEU A 106 -12.13 19.27 -4.96
N ILE A 107 -12.69 20.43 -5.33
CA ILE A 107 -13.05 21.52 -4.41
C ILE A 107 -14.13 21.08 -3.42
N GLU A 108 -15.22 20.48 -3.91
CA GLU A 108 -16.35 20.04 -3.09
C GLU A 108 -15.94 19.02 -2.03
N VAL A 109 -15.13 18.02 -2.40
CA VAL A 109 -14.70 16.95 -1.48
C VAL A 109 -13.75 17.48 -0.42
N ASN A 110 -12.93 18.48 -0.75
CA ASN A 110 -11.97 19.08 0.18
C ASN A 110 -12.51 20.30 0.92
N ARG A 111 -13.74 20.74 0.60
CA ARG A 111 -14.38 21.94 1.18
C ARG A 111 -13.46 23.16 1.11
N LEU A 112 -12.81 23.36 -0.04
CA LEU A 112 -11.92 24.50 -0.24
C LEU A 112 -12.76 25.76 -0.44
N GLU A 113 -12.64 26.72 0.48
CA GLU A 113 -13.30 28.02 0.38
C GLU A 113 -12.67 28.89 -0.72
N ASP A 114 -11.34 28.83 -0.84
CA ASP A 114 -10.57 29.47 -1.90
C ASP A 114 -9.73 28.42 -2.65
N PRO A 115 -10.07 28.09 -3.92
CA PRO A 115 -9.35 27.11 -4.73
C PRO A 115 -7.90 27.50 -5.07
N ASP A 116 -7.55 28.78 -5.02
CA ASP A 116 -6.20 29.24 -5.37
C ASP A 116 -5.24 29.19 -4.17
N VAL A 117 -5.76 28.93 -2.96
CA VAL A 117 -4.98 28.86 -1.73
C VAL A 117 -4.66 27.41 -1.38
N ILE A 118 -3.64 26.85 -2.06
CA ILE A 118 -2.99 25.59 -1.68
C ILE A 118 -1.50 25.81 -1.43
N TYR A 119 -0.92 25.02 -0.53
CA TYR A 119 0.49 25.14 -0.14
C TYR A 119 1.18 23.78 -0.03
N PRO A 120 2.50 23.71 -0.27
CA PRO A 120 3.25 22.47 -0.14
C PRO A 120 3.07 21.81 1.23
N GLY A 121 2.86 20.50 1.25
CA GLY A 121 2.55 19.72 2.45
C GLY A 121 1.05 19.63 2.77
N MET A 122 0.21 20.45 2.15
CA MET A 122 -1.26 20.36 2.31
C MET A 122 -1.76 19.00 1.82
N ARG A 123 -2.65 18.39 2.60
CA ARG A 123 -3.27 17.09 2.27
C ARG A 123 -4.57 17.34 1.53
N ILE A 124 -4.63 16.89 0.28
CA ILE A 124 -5.80 16.98 -0.59
C ILE A 124 -6.35 15.57 -0.82
N ILE A 125 -7.66 15.42 -0.61
CA ILE A 125 -8.42 14.22 -0.94
C ILE A 125 -8.75 14.25 -2.43
N ILE A 126 -8.06 13.43 -3.22
CA ILE A 126 -8.37 13.17 -4.62
C ILE A 126 -9.60 12.25 -4.68
N PRO A 127 -10.75 12.71 -5.21
CA PRO A 127 -11.92 11.87 -5.36
C PRO A 127 -11.66 10.70 -6.29
N ALA A 128 -12.44 9.64 -6.12
CA ALA A 128 -12.52 8.60 -7.15
C ALA A 128 -13.17 9.15 -8.43
N GLN A 129 -12.81 8.54 -9.55
CA GLN A 129 -13.47 8.72 -10.84
C GLN A 129 -14.87 8.14 -10.85
#